data_AF-A0A973GRV3-F1
#
_entry.id   AF-A0A973GRV3-F1
#
_cell.length_a   1.000
_cell.length_b   1.000
_cell.length_c   1.000
_cell.angle_alpha   90.00
_cell.angle_beta   90.00
_cell.angle_gamma   90.00
#
_symmetry.space_group_name_H-M   'P 1'
#
loop_
_entity.id
_entity.type
_entity.pdbx_description
1 polymer ?
#
loop_
_entity_poly.entity_id
_entity_poly.type
_entity_poly.pdbx_seq_one_letter_code
_entity_poly.pdbx_strand_id
1 'polypeptide(L)'
;SLEIGSNTFIPGFEDALVGMKSGEEKDVTLTFPENYQAEHLAGQEVVFKVKVNEIKSKQLPALNDDFAKEVNQKDIDSLDALKAKFETDILADKAKKAEDDYNNALLTRVVESSTLEVPSVLVDDETQTMLEDFANRLQQQGFSLKQYTEITGQTEDDLRAQMRIDAEGKVKVRLVLDAVAKAENITVTHEEIDNEYKTIAETYQMDLERVKQLAPEGTIAYDLRLRKAYDVIRESNQ
;
A
#
# COMPACT_ATOMS: atom_id res chain seq x y z
N SER A 1 -4.73 0.02 30.58
CA SER A 1 -6.17 0.37 30.64
C SER A 1 -6.92 -0.56 29.72
N LEU A 2 -8.18 -0.89 30.03
CA LEU A 2 -9.06 -1.68 29.17
C LEU A 2 -10.04 -0.74 28.46
N GLU A 3 -10.20 -0.89 27.15
CA GLU A 3 -11.27 -0.22 26.40
C GLU A 3 -12.45 -1.17 26.27
N ILE A 4 -13.60 -0.76 26.81
CA ILE A 4 -14.85 -1.53 26.73
C ILE A 4 -15.34 -1.50 25.27
N GLY A 5 -15.64 -2.67 24.71
CA GLY A 5 -15.97 -2.90 23.31
C GLY A 5 -14.78 -3.26 22.42
N SER A 6 -13.56 -3.37 22.97
CA SER A 6 -12.36 -3.72 22.19
C SER A 6 -12.27 -5.21 21.86
N ASN A 7 -12.98 -6.07 22.61
CA ASN A 7 -12.91 -7.53 22.53
C ASN A 7 -11.47 -8.06 22.67
N THR A 8 -10.62 -7.32 23.40
CA THR A 8 -9.22 -7.72 23.60
C THR A 8 -9.10 -8.77 24.72
N PHE A 9 -10.11 -8.85 25.59
CA PHE A 9 -10.21 -9.84 26.67
C PHE A 9 -11.15 -10.99 26.30
N ILE A 10 -11.21 -12.01 27.15
CA ILE A 10 -12.13 -13.14 26.95
C ILE A 10 -13.58 -12.65 26.88
N PRO A 11 -14.42 -13.28 26.04
CA PRO A 11 -15.84 -12.96 25.95
C PRO A 11 -16.52 -12.95 27.33
N GLY A 12 -17.38 -11.97 27.58
CA GLY A 12 -18.10 -11.80 28.85
C GLY A 12 -17.31 -11.05 29.94
N PHE A 13 -16.00 -10.84 29.79
CA PHE A 13 -15.22 -10.04 30.75
C PHE A 13 -15.60 -8.57 30.72
N GLU A 14 -15.63 -7.97 29.53
CA GLU A 14 -15.98 -6.57 29.37
C GLU A 14 -17.44 -6.31 29.80
N ASP A 15 -18.36 -7.20 29.44
CA ASP A 15 -19.78 -7.15 29.82
C ASP A 15 -19.99 -7.18 31.33
N ALA A 16 -19.21 -7.99 32.05
CA ALA A 16 -19.30 -8.08 33.50
C ALA A 16 -18.87 -6.80 34.23
N LEU A 17 -18.06 -5.96 33.58
CA LEU A 17 -17.60 -4.67 34.10
C LEU A 17 -18.55 -3.51 33.76
N VAL A 18 -19.48 -3.71 32.81
CA VAL A 18 -20.51 -2.72 32.46
C VAL A 18 -21.39 -2.43 33.69
N GLY A 19 -21.51 -1.15 34.04
CA GLY A 19 -22.29 -0.70 35.18
C GLY A 19 -21.53 -0.55 36.49
N MET A 20 -20.27 -1.03 36.57
CA MET A 20 -19.42 -0.79 37.74
C MET A 20 -19.01 0.69 37.83
N LYS A 21 -18.81 1.17 39.06
CA LYS A 21 -18.32 2.53 39.34
C LYS A 21 -16.82 2.54 39.64
N SER A 22 -16.19 3.71 39.50
CA SER A 22 -14.81 3.90 39.95
C SER A 22 -14.69 3.62 41.44
N GLY A 23 -13.70 2.81 41.82
CA GLY A 23 -13.46 2.32 43.17
C GLY A 23 -14.15 1.01 43.51
N GLU A 24 -15.03 0.48 42.65
CA GLU A 24 -15.78 -0.75 42.90
C GLU A 24 -14.92 -1.99 42.64
N GLU A 25 -15.11 -3.01 43.50
CA GLU A 25 -14.49 -4.32 43.39
C GLU A 25 -15.57 -5.36 43.08
N LYS A 26 -15.33 -6.21 42.10
CA LYS A 26 -16.24 -7.29 41.70
C LYS A 26 -15.46 -8.53 41.31
N ASP A 27 -15.94 -9.66 41.80
CA ASP A 27 -15.47 -10.98 41.38
C ASP A 27 -16.28 -11.41 40.16
N VAL A 28 -15.60 -11.66 39.05
CA VAL A 28 -16.16 -12.02 37.75
C VAL A 28 -15.75 -13.45 37.42
N THR A 29 -16.69 -14.38 37.52
CA THR A 29 -16.47 -15.80 37.15
C THR A 29 -16.71 -15.99 35.65
N LEU A 30 -15.70 -16.43 34.93
CA LEU A 30 -15.76 -16.67 33.49
C LEU A 30 -14.98 -17.92 33.11
N THR A 31 -15.39 -18.55 32.01
CA THR A 31 -14.70 -19.69 31.43
C THR A 31 -13.90 -19.23 30.23
N PHE A 32 -12.62 -19.61 30.18
CA PHE A 32 -11.80 -19.35 29.00
C PHE A 32 -12.31 -20.16 27.79
N PRO A 33 -12.24 -19.60 26.57
CA PRO A 33 -12.56 -20.34 25.35
C PRO A 33 -11.72 -21.62 25.21
N GLU A 34 -12.26 -22.66 24.59
CA GLU A 34 -11.52 -23.91 24.34
C GLU A 34 -10.32 -23.72 23.39
N ASN A 35 -10.36 -22.69 22.54
CA ASN A 35 -9.31 -22.33 21.59
C ASN A 35 -8.39 -21.21 22.09
N TYR A 36 -8.26 -21.02 23.40
CA TYR A 36 -7.43 -19.97 23.98
C TYR A 36 -5.93 -20.26 23.76
N GLN A 37 -5.15 -19.21 23.45
CA GLN A 37 -3.72 -19.34 23.10
C GLN A 37 -2.88 -20.01 24.20
N ALA A 38 -3.32 -19.93 25.45
CA ALA A 38 -2.73 -20.64 26.57
C ALA A 38 -3.48 -21.96 26.82
N GLU A 39 -2.94 -23.08 26.35
CA GLU A 39 -3.55 -24.43 26.48
C GLU A 39 -3.88 -24.80 27.93
N HIS A 40 -3.11 -24.31 28.89
CA HIS A 40 -3.32 -24.56 30.32
C HIS A 40 -4.49 -23.77 30.93
N LEU A 41 -5.06 -22.81 30.20
CA LEU A 41 -6.24 -22.05 30.62
C LEU A 41 -7.47 -22.36 29.77
N ALA A 42 -7.29 -22.98 28.59
CA ALA A 42 -8.38 -23.32 27.69
C ALA A 42 -9.47 -24.14 28.39
N GLY A 43 -10.73 -23.69 28.31
CA GLY A 43 -11.89 -24.35 28.93
C GLY A 43 -11.95 -24.29 30.46
N GLN A 44 -10.99 -23.62 31.14
CA GLN A 44 -11.02 -23.51 32.60
C GLN A 44 -11.93 -22.37 33.06
N GLU A 45 -12.71 -22.65 34.10
CA GLU A 45 -13.47 -21.64 34.84
C GLU A 45 -12.52 -20.93 35.83
N VAL A 46 -12.48 -19.60 35.77
CA VAL A 46 -11.67 -18.77 36.64
C VAL A 46 -12.47 -17.61 37.22
N VAL A 47 -12.03 -17.12 38.38
CA VAL A 47 -12.61 -15.95 39.04
C VAL A 47 -11.63 -14.79 38.95
N PHE A 48 -11.99 -13.77 38.18
CA PHE A 48 -11.25 -12.52 38.10
C PHE A 48 -11.71 -11.58 39.20
N LYS A 49 -10.79 -11.23 40.12
CA LYS A 49 -11.04 -10.18 41.11
C LYS A 49 -10.68 -8.83 40.49
N VAL A 50 -11.67 -8.07 40.05
CA VAL A 50 -11.46 -6.82 39.33
C VAL A 50 -11.75 -5.64 40.23
N LYS A 51 -10.81 -4.70 40.28
CA LYS A 51 -10.98 -3.39 40.91
C LYS A 51 -10.95 -2.30 39.85
N VAL A 52 -12.02 -1.53 39.73
CA VAL A 52 -12.07 -0.39 38.80
C VAL A 52 -11.38 0.79 39.46
N ASN A 53 -10.17 1.13 39.03
CA ASN A 53 -9.44 2.27 39.62
C ASN A 53 -9.94 3.61 39.09
N GLU A 54 -10.13 3.70 37.77
CA GLU A 54 -10.51 4.94 37.08
C GLU A 54 -11.35 4.58 35.84
N ILE A 55 -12.43 5.32 35.61
CA ILE A 55 -13.26 5.21 34.40
C ILE A 55 -13.06 6.48 33.58
N LYS A 56 -12.53 6.33 32.36
CA LYS A 56 -12.38 7.42 31.39
C LYS A 56 -13.38 7.21 30.26
N SER A 57 -14.07 8.27 29.85
CA SER A 57 -14.92 8.28 28.67
C SER A 57 -14.22 9.03 27.55
N LYS A 58 -14.24 8.48 26.32
CA LYS A 58 -13.81 9.22 25.13
C LYS A 58 -14.87 10.29 24.84
N GLN A 59 -14.56 11.54 25.17
CA GLN A 59 -15.35 12.67 24.68
C GLN A 59 -14.89 12.97 23.27
N LEU A 60 -15.70 12.56 22.28
CA LEU A 60 -15.48 12.97 20.92
C LEU A 60 -15.75 14.48 20.81
N PRO A 61 -14.83 15.27 20.25
CA PRO A 61 -15.09 16.68 19.99
C PRO A 61 -16.30 16.81 19.06
N ALA A 62 -17.04 17.92 19.22
CA ALA A 62 -18.13 18.23 18.30
C ALA A 62 -17.53 18.44 16.90
N LEU A 63 -18.14 17.86 15.88
CA LEU A 63 -17.74 18.07 14.51
C LEU A 63 -18.17 19.49 14.09
N ASN A 64 -17.31 20.48 14.34
CA ASN A 64 -17.53 21.91 14.10
C ASN A 64 -16.24 22.58 13.58
N ASP A 65 -16.25 23.90 13.42
CA ASP A 65 -15.09 24.65 12.91
C ASP A 65 -13.88 24.61 13.87
N ASP A 66 -14.10 24.48 15.18
CA ASP A 66 -13.02 24.33 16.15
C ASP A 66 -12.31 22.98 15.96
N PHE A 67 -13.07 21.90 15.69
CA PHE A 67 -12.50 20.62 15.30
C PHE A 67 -11.73 20.72 13.97
N ALA A 68 -12.24 21.46 12.98
CA ALA A 68 -11.55 21.63 11.71
C ALA A 68 -10.15 22.27 11.88
N LYS A 69 -10.05 23.26 12.79
CA LYS A 69 -8.77 23.90 13.15
C LYS A 69 -7.83 22.97 13.91
N GLU A 70 -8.35 22.09 14.78
CA GLU A 70 -7.55 21.10 15.51
C GLU A 70 -6.92 20.04 14.60
N VAL A 71 -7.58 19.69 13.48
CA VAL A 71 -7.06 18.71 12.50
C VAL A 71 -5.79 19.23 11.78
N ASN A 72 -5.45 20.52 11.94
CA ASN A 72 -4.23 21.16 11.46
C ASN A 72 -3.93 20.88 9.97
N GLN A 73 -4.99 20.78 9.17
CA GLN A 73 -4.89 20.72 7.72
C GLN A 73 -4.59 22.12 7.19
N LYS A 74 -3.60 22.21 6.32
CA LYS A 74 -3.12 23.49 5.78
C LYS A 74 -4.27 24.24 5.10
N ASP A 75 -4.47 25.50 5.50
CA ASP A 75 -5.45 26.43 4.94
C ASP A 75 -6.94 26.01 5.10
N ILE A 76 -7.27 25.18 6.11
CA ILE A 76 -8.66 24.75 6.40
C ILE A 76 -9.11 25.23 7.79
N ASP A 77 -9.99 26.23 7.82
CA ASP A 77 -10.50 26.85 9.05
C ASP A 77 -11.98 26.54 9.36
N SER A 78 -12.66 25.78 8.50
CA SER A 78 -14.09 25.45 8.66
C SER A 78 -14.37 23.98 8.37
N LEU A 79 -15.43 23.47 9.00
CA LEU A 79 -15.87 22.09 8.78
C LEU A 79 -16.29 21.83 7.33
N ASP A 80 -16.92 22.81 6.68
CA ASP A 80 -17.36 22.66 5.29
C ASP A 80 -16.16 22.59 4.34
N ALA A 81 -15.13 23.40 4.56
CA ALA A 81 -13.87 23.31 3.81
C ALA A 81 -13.17 21.96 4.04
N LEU A 82 -13.17 21.46 5.29
CA LEU A 82 -12.61 20.16 5.62
C LEU A 82 -13.34 19.03 4.89
N LYS A 83 -14.67 19.05 4.90
CA LYS A 83 -15.50 18.07 4.18
C LYS A 83 -15.27 18.12 2.68
N ALA A 84 -15.25 19.30 2.08
CA ALA A 84 -15.00 19.46 0.64
C ALA A 84 -13.62 18.94 0.23
N LYS A 85 -12.59 19.16 1.07
CA LYS A 85 -11.25 18.60 0.83
C LYS A 85 -11.27 17.07 0.87
N PHE A 86 -11.85 16.48 1.90
CA PHE A 86 -11.97 15.02 1.99
C PHE A 86 -12.78 14.43 0.83
N GLU A 87 -13.87 15.09 0.42
CA GLU A 87 -14.66 14.67 -0.74
C GLU A 87 -13.80 14.69 -2.00
N THR A 88 -13.03 15.77 -2.22
CA THR A 88 -12.11 15.89 -3.36
C THR A 88 -11.05 14.79 -3.34
N ASP A 89 -10.44 14.53 -2.18
CA ASP A 89 -9.40 13.50 -2.02
C ASP A 89 -9.97 12.10 -2.27
N ILE A 90 -11.13 11.79 -1.69
CA ILE A 90 -11.80 10.51 -1.90
C ILE A 90 -12.20 10.33 -3.37
N LEU A 91 -12.68 11.39 -4.03
CA LEU A 91 -13.01 11.33 -5.45
C LEU A 91 -11.77 11.11 -6.30
N ALA A 92 -10.67 11.80 -6.02
CA ALA A 92 -9.39 11.61 -6.71
C ALA A 92 -8.85 10.20 -6.52
N ASP A 93 -8.87 9.68 -5.30
CA ASP A 93 -8.44 8.32 -4.97
C ASP A 93 -9.31 7.27 -5.67
N LYS A 94 -10.63 7.47 -5.69
CA LYS A 94 -11.56 6.57 -6.40
C LYS A 94 -11.39 6.62 -7.90
N ALA A 95 -11.19 7.80 -8.49
CA ALA A 95 -10.95 7.95 -9.91
C ALA A 95 -9.65 7.25 -10.32
N LYS A 96 -8.57 7.50 -9.57
CA LYS A 96 -7.29 6.82 -9.77
C LYS A 96 -7.42 5.32 -9.63
N LYS A 97 -8.11 4.83 -8.60
CA LYS A 97 -8.34 3.39 -8.41
C LYS A 97 -9.12 2.78 -9.58
N ALA A 98 -10.16 3.45 -10.06
CA ALA A 98 -10.95 2.96 -11.18
C ALA A 98 -10.11 2.91 -12.47
N GLU A 99 -9.25 3.91 -12.69
CA GLU A 99 -8.29 3.93 -13.79
C GLU A 99 -7.28 2.78 -13.67
N ASP A 100 -6.66 2.58 -12.51
CA ASP A 100 -5.72 1.49 -12.25
C ASP A 100 -6.38 0.11 -12.44
N ASP A 101 -7.60 -0.08 -11.93
CA ASP A 101 -8.36 -1.33 -12.06
C ASP A 101 -8.71 -1.60 -13.54
N TYR A 102 -9.10 -0.58 -14.32
CA TYR A 102 -9.33 -0.69 -15.76
C TYR A 102 -8.04 -1.03 -16.51
N ASN A 103 -6.95 -0.33 -16.21
CA ASN A 103 -5.65 -0.52 -16.86
C ASN A 103 -5.11 -1.93 -16.62
N ASN A 104 -5.22 -2.42 -15.38
CA ASN A 104 -4.82 -3.77 -15.01
C ASN A 104 -5.67 -4.82 -15.72
N ALA A 105 -6.99 -4.63 -15.80
CA ALA A 105 -7.87 -5.56 -16.51
C ALA A 105 -7.56 -5.62 -18.01
N LEU A 106 -7.30 -4.47 -18.63
CA LEU A 106 -6.91 -4.35 -20.03
C LEU A 106 -5.59 -5.08 -20.31
N LEU A 107 -4.55 -4.79 -19.52
CA LEU A 107 -3.23 -5.44 -19.66
C LEU A 107 -3.31 -6.94 -19.41
N THR A 108 -4.05 -7.37 -18.39
CA THR A 108 -4.24 -8.81 -18.09
C THR A 108 -4.84 -9.52 -19.30
N ARG A 109 -5.90 -8.97 -19.90
CA ARG A 109 -6.55 -9.58 -21.06
C ARG A 109 -5.64 -9.64 -22.28
N VAL A 110 -4.88 -8.58 -22.53
CA VAL A 110 -3.89 -8.52 -23.61
C VAL A 110 -2.79 -9.57 -23.40
N VAL A 111 -2.30 -9.70 -22.17
CA VAL A 111 -1.30 -10.69 -21.79
C VAL A 111 -1.82 -12.13 -21.91
N GLU A 112 -3.05 -12.41 -21.49
CA GLU A 112 -3.69 -13.73 -21.62
C GLU A 112 -3.90 -14.15 -23.07
N SER A 113 -4.14 -13.19 -23.97
CA SER A 113 -4.26 -13.46 -25.41
C SER A 113 -2.91 -13.72 -26.10
N SER A 114 -1.80 -13.47 -25.42
CA SER A 114 -0.44 -13.63 -25.97
C SER A 114 0.17 -14.99 -25.64
N THR A 115 0.86 -15.59 -26.61
CA THR A 115 1.58 -16.88 -26.46
C THR A 115 3.07 -16.70 -26.19
N LEU A 116 3.45 -15.64 -25.47
CA LEU A 116 4.85 -15.31 -25.23
C LEU A 116 5.43 -16.18 -24.10
N GLU A 117 6.54 -16.87 -24.39
CA GLU A 117 7.37 -17.47 -23.34
C GLU A 117 8.27 -16.39 -22.73
N VAL A 118 8.22 -16.26 -21.41
CA VAL A 118 9.00 -15.26 -20.68
C VAL A 118 10.37 -15.86 -20.35
N PRO A 119 11.48 -15.28 -20.84
CA PRO A 119 12.82 -15.77 -20.52
C PRO A 119 13.11 -15.66 -19.02
N SER A 120 13.57 -16.74 -18.39
CA SER A 120 13.84 -16.77 -16.94
C SER A 120 14.84 -15.70 -16.51
N VAL A 121 15.85 -15.42 -17.33
CA VAL A 121 16.86 -14.38 -17.06
C VAL A 121 16.22 -13.01 -16.87
N LEU A 122 15.22 -12.65 -17.68
CA LEU A 122 14.52 -11.37 -17.52
C LEU A 122 13.69 -11.32 -16.24
N VAL A 123 13.11 -12.46 -15.83
CA VAL A 123 12.39 -12.58 -14.57
C VAL A 123 13.35 -12.47 -13.39
N ASP A 124 14.53 -13.08 -13.47
CA ASP A 124 15.57 -13.03 -12.45
C ASP A 124 16.06 -11.58 -12.26
N ASP A 125 16.34 -10.87 -13.36
CA ASP A 125 16.78 -9.47 -13.34
C ASP A 125 15.71 -8.53 -12.75
N GLU A 126 14.44 -8.70 -13.14
CA GLU A 126 13.33 -7.93 -12.58
C GLU A 126 13.12 -8.24 -11.10
N THR A 127 13.22 -9.52 -10.70
CA THR A 127 13.13 -9.93 -9.28
C THR A 127 14.22 -9.27 -8.45
N GLN A 128 15.45 -9.22 -8.96
CA GLN A 128 16.56 -8.58 -8.28
C GLN A 128 16.35 -7.06 -8.16
N THR A 129 15.87 -6.40 -9.23
CA THR A 129 15.51 -4.98 -9.20
C THR A 129 14.43 -4.69 -8.15
N MET A 130 13.38 -5.52 -8.11
CA MET A 130 12.32 -5.39 -7.12
C MET A 130 12.81 -5.56 -5.68
N LEU A 131 13.76 -6.47 -5.45
CA LEU A 131 14.38 -6.68 -4.15
C LEU A 131 15.25 -5.48 -3.74
N GLU A 132 16.02 -4.91 -4.66
CA GLU A 132 16.83 -3.71 -4.43
C GLU A 132 15.96 -2.49 -4.10
N ASP A 133 14.88 -2.28 -4.85
CA ASP A 133 13.91 -1.23 -4.57
C ASP A 133 13.27 -1.40 -3.20
N PHE A 134 12.94 -2.64 -2.84
CA PHE A 134 12.41 -2.95 -1.52
C PHE A 134 13.44 -2.66 -0.41
N ALA A 135 14.68 -3.08 -0.58
CA ALA A 135 15.77 -2.79 0.36
C ALA A 135 16.02 -1.28 0.50
N ASN A 136 15.99 -0.52 -0.60
CA ASN A 136 16.14 0.94 -0.60
C ASN A 136 14.99 1.62 0.15
N ARG A 137 13.74 1.18 -0.05
CA ARG A 137 12.58 1.69 0.72
C ARG A 137 12.72 1.40 2.21
N LEU A 138 13.16 0.21 2.59
CA LEU A 138 13.43 -0.13 3.99
C LEU A 138 14.51 0.77 4.59
N GLN A 139 15.61 1.00 3.86
CA GLN A 139 16.69 1.87 4.32
C GLN A 139 16.23 3.31 4.55
N GLN A 140 15.38 3.84 3.66
CA GLN A 140 14.77 5.16 3.85
C GLN A 140 13.90 5.26 5.11
N GLN A 141 13.31 4.13 5.53
CA GLN A 141 12.55 4.01 6.79
C GLN A 141 13.42 3.69 8.01
N GLY A 142 14.75 3.56 7.82
CA GLY A 142 15.69 3.25 8.89
C GLY A 142 15.87 1.76 9.20
N PHE A 143 15.36 0.87 8.34
CA PHE A 143 15.48 -0.58 8.49
C PHE A 143 16.44 -1.17 7.44
N SER A 144 17.17 -2.21 7.83
CA SER A 144 17.87 -3.08 6.86
C SER A 144 16.98 -4.24 6.42
N LEU A 145 17.24 -4.78 5.23
CA LEU A 145 16.57 -5.98 4.74
C LEU A 145 16.70 -7.14 5.74
N LYS A 146 17.88 -7.27 6.39
CA LYS A 146 18.14 -8.28 7.42
C LYS A 146 17.22 -8.12 8.64
N GLN A 147 17.06 -6.91 9.15
CA GLN A 147 16.15 -6.64 10.28
C GLN A 147 14.71 -6.95 9.89
N TYR A 148 14.30 -6.63 8.66
CA TYR A 148 12.98 -6.97 8.16
C TYR A 148 12.75 -8.49 8.17
N THR A 149 13.69 -9.28 7.62
CA THR A 149 13.61 -10.75 7.61
C THR A 149 13.57 -11.35 9.02
N GLU A 150 14.30 -10.76 9.97
CA GLU A 150 14.27 -11.20 11.38
C GLU A 150 12.92 -10.92 12.07
N ILE A 151 12.29 -9.78 11.75
CA ILE A 151 10.98 -9.39 12.31
C ILE A 151 9.85 -10.23 11.71
N THR A 152 9.86 -10.45 10.40
CA THR A 152 8.80 -11.18 9.69
C THR A 152 8.96 -12.69 9.75
N GLY A 153 10.14 -13.19 10.14
CA GLY A 153 10.47 -14.60 10.13
C GLY A 153 10.60 -15.19 8.72
N GLN A 154 10.70 -14.35 7.69
CA GLN A 154 10.92 -14.75 6.30
C GLN A 154 12.39 -14.72 5.95
N THR A 155 12.81 -15.53 4.99
CA THR A 155 14.16 -15.45 4.41
C THR A 155 14.19 -14.53 3.18
N GLU A 156 15.38 -14.10 2.76
CA GLU A 156 15.54 -13.37 1.50
C GLU A 156 15.07 -14.20 0.30
N ASP A 157 15.25 -15.53 0.35
CA ASP A 157 14.78 -16.44 -0.70
C ASP A 157 13.25 -16.52 -0.75
N ASP A 158 12.57 -16.46 0.41
CA ASP A 158 11.10 -16.36 0.45
C ASP A 158 10.62 -15.06 -0.19
N LEU A 159 11.30 -13.94 0.09
CA LEU A 159 11.00 -12.65 -0.53
C LEU A 159 11.24 -12.68 -2.03
N ARG A 160 12.36 -13.25 -2.49
CA ARG A 160 12.64 -13.44 -3.91
C ARG A 160 11.59 -14.31 -4.59
N ALA A 161 11.18 -15.42 -3.96
CA ALA A 161 10.17 -16.32 -4.52
C ALA A 161 8.81 -15.63 -4.67
N GLN A 162 8.41 -14.81 -3.69
CA GLN A 162 7.21 -13.99 -3.77
C GLN A 162 7.31 -12.94 -4.88
N MET A 163 8.41 -12.17 -4.90
CA MET A 163 8.65 -11.14 -5.91
C MET A 163 8.79 -11.72 -7.32
N ARG A 164 9.25 -12.97 -7.48
CA ARG A 164 9.37 -13.65 -8.77
C ARG A 164 8.03 -13.77 -9.49
N ILE A 165 6.95 -14.04 -8.75
CA ILE A 165 5.60 -14.18 -9.32
C ILE A 165 5.17 -12.84 -9.94
N ASP A 166 5.37 -11.76 -9.21
CA ASP A 166 5.06 -10.40 -9.67
C ASP A 166 5.98 -9.97 -10.82
N ALA A 167 7.28 -10.30 -10.74
CA ALA A 167 8.28 -10.01 -11.75
C ALA A 167 7.93 -10.71 -13.08
N GLU A 168 7.49 -11.96 -13.05
CA GLU A 168 7.06 -12.69 -14.25
C GLU A 168 5.90 -11.96 -14.95
N GLY A 169 4.90 -11.53 -14.18
CA GLY A 169 3.79 -10.73 -14.69
C GLY A 169 4.25 -9.42 -15.34
N LYS A 170 5.12 -8.67 -14.67
CA LYS A 170 5.67 -7.40 -15.19
C LYS A 170 6.48 -7.59 -16.46
N VAL A 171 7.38 -8.58 -16.50
CA VAL A 171 8.18 -8.88 -17.69
C VAL A 171 7.27 -9.29 -18.83
N LYS A 172 6.23 -10.09 -18.57
CA LYS A 172 5.26 -10.48 -19.60
C LYS A 172 4.53 -9.28 -20.19
N VAL A 173 4.01 -8.38 -19.35
CA VAL A 173 3.40 -7.11 -19.79
C VAL A 173 4.38 -6.31 -20.66
N ARG A 174 5.62 -6.14 -20.19
CA ARG A 174 6.66 -5.40 -20.89
C ARG A 174 6.97 -5.98 -22.28
N LEU A 175 7.05 -7.31 -22.39
CA LEU A 175 7.27 -8.00 -23.67
C LEU A 175 6.09 -7.84 -24.63
N VAL A 176 4.85 -7.88 -24.11
CA VAL A 176 3.67 -7.64 -24.94
C VAL A 176 3.63 -6.20 -25.46
N LEU A 177 3.88 -5.22 -24.59
CA LEU A 177 3.95 -3.81 -24.99
C LEU A 177 5.07 -3.57 -26.01
N ASP A 178 6.23 -4.21 -25.86
CA ASP A 178 7.31 -4.14 -26.84
C ASP A 178 6.92 -4.75 -28.20
N ALA A 179 6.18 -5.86 -28.18
CA ALA A 179 5.66 -6.49 -29.40
C ALA A 179 4.63 -5.60 -30.11
N VAL A 180 3.73 -4.95 -29.35
CA VAL A 180 2.77 -3.98 -29.89
C VAL A 180 3.49 -2.76 -30.45
N ALA A 181 4.47 -2.22 -29.73
CA ALA A 181 5.29 -1.11 -30.22
C ALA A 181 5.96 -1.42 -31.58
N LYS A 182 6.46 -2.66 -31.74
CA LYS A 182 7.05 -3.12 -33.00
C LYS A 182 6.01 -3.29 -34.10
N ALA A 183 4.86 -3.90 -33.80
CA ALA A 183 3.80 -4.13 -34.77
C ALA A 183 3.22 -2.81 -35.32
N GLU A 184 3.01 -1.84 -34.43
CA GLU A 184 2.48 -0.51 -34.74
C GLU A 184 3.55 0.49 -35.21
N ASN A 185 4.82 0.05 -35.33
CA ASN A 185 5.96 0.87 -35.73
C ASN A 185 6.12 2.15 -34.89
N ILE A 186 5.91 2.04 -33.58
CA ILE A 186 5.99 3.16 -32.65
C ILE A 186 7.44 3.61 -32.49
N THR A 187 7.68 4.87 -32.85
CA THR A 187 8.97 5.54 -32.68
C THR A 187 8.88 6.68 -31.66
N VAL A 188 9.98 6.92 -30.96
CA VAL A 188 10.13 8.05 -30.05
C VAL A 188 11.10 9.04 -30.69
N THR A 189 10.69 10.30 -30.74
CA THR A 189 11.50 11.39 -31.29
C THR A 189 12.41 11.98 -30.21
N HIS A 190 13.49 12.63 -30.62
CA HIS A 190 14.39 13.30 -29.67
C HIS A 190 13.68 14.44 -28.90
N GLU A 191 12.72 15.11 -29.53
CA GLU A 191 11.89 16.13 -28.88
C GLU A 191 11.07 15.56 -27.71
N GLU A 192 10.51 14.36 -27.87
CA GLU A 192 9.76 13.69 -26.81
C GLU A 192 10.67 13.26 -25.65
N ILE A 193 11.88 12.82 -25.96
CA ILE A 193 12.91 12.48 -24.96
C ILE A 193 13.31 13.74 -24.17
N ASP A 194 13.59 14.85 -24.86
CA ASP A 194 13.96 16.11 -24.22
C ASP A 194 12.82 16.66 -23.34
N ASN A 195 11.57 16.49 -23.76
CA ASN A 195 10.42 16.88 -22.96
C ASN A 195 10.26 15.99 -21.73
N GLU A 196 10.43 14.67 -21.84
CA GLU A 196 10.42 13.77 -20.69
C GLU A 196 11.52 14.12 -19.69
N TYR A 197 12.72 14.45 -20.16
CA TYR A 197 13.80 14.91 -19.28
C TYR A 197 13.43 16.18 -18.49
N LYS A 198 12.76 17.15 -19.13
CA LYS A 198 12.26 18.35 -18.44
C LYS A 198 11.20 18.00 -17.41
N THR A 199 10.26 17.13 -17.76
CA THR A 199 9.21 16.67 -16.83
C THR A 199 9.81 15.99 -15.60
N ILE A 200 10.80 15.12 -15.78
CA ILE A 200 11.52 14.48 -14.67
C ILE A 200 12.26 15.53 -13.82
N ALA A 201 12.98 16.45 -14.45
CA ALA A 201 13.70 17.53 -13.76
C ALA A 201 12.75 18.40 -12.91
N GLU A 202 11.60 18.78 -13.44
CA GLU A 202 10.58 19.56 -12.74
C GLU A 202 9.95 18.79 -11.57
N THR A 203 9.60 17.52 -11.81
CA THR A 203 8.95 16.66 -10.81
C THR A 203 9.84 16.42 -9.60
N TYR A 204 11.11 16.11 -9.83
CA TYR A 204 12.06 15.83 -8.75
C TYR A 204 12.85 17.06 -8.29
N GLN A 205 12.58 18.24 -8.87
CA GLN A 205 13.32 19.48 -8.63
C GLN A 205 14.84 19.29 -8.80
N MET A 206 15.23 18.57 -9.85
CA MET A 206 16.62 18.23 -10.16
C MET A 206 17.11 19.01 -11.36
N ASP A 207 18.41 19.26 -11.42
CA ASP A 207 19.03 19.83 -12.61
C ASP A 207 18.94 18.87 -13.81
N LEU A 208 18.65 19.40 -14.99
CA LEU A 208 18.45 18.61 -16.21
C LEU A 208 19.67 17.76 -16.57
N GLU A 209 20.88 18.29 -16.43
CA GLU A 209 22.11 17.54 -16.71
C GLU A 209 22.29 16.40 -15.70
N ARG A 210 21.88 16.62 -14.45
CA ARG A 210 21.88 15.55 -13.45
C ARG A 210 20.89 14.44 -13.80
N VAL A 211 19.71 14.78 -14.32
CA VAL A 211 18.74 13.78 -14.79
C VAL A 211 19.31 12.98 -15.95
N LYS A 212 19.91 13.63 -16.95
CA LYS A 212 20.53 12.96 -18.11
C LYS A 212 21.66 11.99 -17.72
N GLN A 213 22.39 12.29 -16.64
CA GLN A 213 23.42 11.38 -16.10
C GLN A 213 22.84 10.14 -15.42
N LEU A 214 21.67 10.27 -14.79
CA LEU A 214 21.03 9.19 -14.04
C LEU A 214 20.14 8.31 -14.92
N ALA A 215 19.54 8.89 -15.95
CA ALA A 215 18.65 8.21 -16.89
C ALA A 215 19.20 8.31 -18.31
N PRO A 216 19.93 7.29 -18.79
CA PRO A 216 20.43 7.24 -20.16
C PRO A 216 19.31 7.39 -21.19
N GLU A 217 19.61 8.04 -22.32
CA GLU A 217 18.63 8.31 -23.38
C GLU A 217 17.92 7.05 -23.86
N GLY A 218 18.64 5.92 -23.97
CA GLY A 218 18.06 4.64 -24.35
C GLY A 218 16.98 4.14 -23.40
N THR A 219 17.11 4.40 -22.10
CA THR A 219 16.11 4.03 -21.09
C THR A 219 14.86 4.89 -21.25
N ILE A 220 15.04 6.21 -21.36
CA ILE A 220 13.92 7.14 -21.56
C ILE A 220 13.16 6.85 -22.86
N ALA A 221 13.89 6.64 -23.96
CA ALA A 221 13.30 6.29 -25.24
C ALA A 221 12.53 4.95 -25.17
N TYR A 222 13.09 3.97 -24.46
CA TYR A 222 12.44 2.68 -24.27
C TYR A 222 11.13 2.83 -23.48
N ASP A 223 11.15 3.54 -22.36
CA ASP A 223 9.99 3.73 -21.49
C ASP A 223 8.88 4.54 -22.19
N LEU A 224 9.25 5.61 -22.91
CA LEU A 224 8.32 6.40 -23.73
C LEU A 224 7.67 5.54 -24.82
N ARG A 225 8.42 4.64 -25.44
CA ARG A 225 7.89 3.75 -26.48
C ARG A 225 6.87 2.77 -25.91
N LEU A 226 7.13 2.22 -24.72
CA LEU A 226 6.16 1.35 -24.06
C LEU A 226 4.90 2.09 -23.61
N ARG A 227 5.05 3.32 -23.11
CA ARG A 227 3.92 4.19 -22.75
C ARG A 227 3.02 4.46 -23.96
N LYS A 228 3.62 4.80 -25.10
CA LYS A 228 2.88 4.96 -26.37
C LYS A 228 2.20 3.67 -26.84
N ALA A 229 2.87 2.52 -26.73
CA ALA A 229 2.26 1.24 -27.07
C ALA A 229 1.06 0.92 -26.19
N TYR A 230 1.17 1.25 -24.90
CA TYR A 230 0.06 1.15 -23.97
C TYR A 230 -1.10 2.09 -24.35
N ASP A 231 -0.82 3.33 -24.72
CA ASP A 231 -1.84 4.29 -25.16
C ASP A 231 -2.61 3.78 -26.39
N VAL A 232 -1.93 3.18 -27.37
CA VAL A 232 -2.58 2.56 -28.54
C VAL A 232 -3.53 1.43 -28.13
N ILE A 233 -3.12 0.58 -27.19
CA ILE A 233 -3.98 -0.50 -26.66
C ILE A 233 -5.21 0.10 -25.97
N ARG A 234 -5.02 1.16 -25.18
CA ARG A 234 -6.10 1.84 -24.46
C ARG A 234 -7.09 2.48 -25.43
N GLU A 235 -6.62 3.24 -26.41
CA GLU A 235 -7.46 3.90 -27.42
C GLU A 235 -8.22 2.90 -28.30
N SER A 236 -7.64 1.73 -28.56
CA SER A 236 -8.30 0.67 -29.34
C SER A 236 -9.42 -0.07 -28.59
N ASN A 237 -9.55 0.15 -27.26
CA ASN A 237 -10.50 -0.54 -26.38
C ASN A 237 -11.44 0.43 -25.62
N GLN A 238 -11.53 1.68 -26.06
CA GLN A 238 -12.57 2.66 -25.65
C GLN A 238 -13.77 2.61 -26.61
#